data_AF-A0A918DUY0-F1
#
_entry.id   AF-A0A918DUY0-F1
#
_cell.length_a   1.000
_cell.length_b   1.000
_cell.length_c   1.000
_cell.angle_alpha   90.00
_cell.angle_beta   90.00
_cell.angle_gamma   90.00
#
_symmetry.space_group_name_H-M   'P 1'
#
loop_
_entity.id
_entity.type
_entity.pdbx_description
1 polymer ?
#
loop_
_entity_poly.entity_id
_entity_poly.type
_entity_poly.pdbx_seq_one_letter_code
_entity_poly.pdbx_strand_id
1 'polypeptide(L)'
;MRLERPSLPDAELLLYHDFIAADEQQLLLAQLSDEVDWRQDRIRLFGRECLIPRLQQFQGEPELSYRYSGLLLTASPWHPRVADLRRRLAQLEPTPFNCVLLNLYRDGDDSMGWHSDDEPELGTDPVIASLSLGAARDFVLRHRQDPTQAKLTLRLEPGSLLLMRGPTQHHWQHALPRRRRVSAPRINLTFRRILR
;
A
#
# COMPACT_ATOMS: atom_id res chain seq x y z
N MET A 1 14.84 14.86 -0.06
CA MET A 1 13.84 13.99 -0.71
C MET A 1 13.35 14.63 -1.99
N ARG A 2 13.50 13.95 -3.13
CA ARG A 2 12.98 14.33 -4.44
C ARG A 2 11.48 14.05 -4.51
N LEU A 3 10.69 15.11 -4.65
CA LEU A 3 9.23 15.07 -4.76
C LEU A 3 8.78 15.22 -6.22
N GLU A 4 7.88 14.35 -6.65
CA GLU A 4 7.10 14.44 -7.88
C GLU A 4 5.61 14.57 -7.54
N ARG A 5 4.87 15.35 -8.32
CA ARG A 5 3.41 15.57 -8.16
C ARG A 5 2.69 15.12 -9.44
N PRO A 6 2.40 13.82 -9.59
CA PRO A 6 1.68 13.34 -10.77
C PRO A 6 0.34 14.06 -10.91
N SER A 7 0.10 14.65 -12.09
CA SER A 7 -1.11 15.42 -12.36
C SER A 7 -2.16 14.53 -13.00
N LEU A 8 -3.29 14.37 -12.31
CA LEU A 8 -4.50 13.71 -12.79
C LEU A 8 -5.71 14.53 -12.33
N PRO A 9 -6.81 14.55 -13.10
CA PRO A 9 -8.06 15.13 -12.62
C PRO A 9 -8.55 14.36 -11.39
N ASP A 10 -9.13 15.09 -10.42
CA ASP A 10 -9.76 14.51 -9.24
C ASP A 10 -8.86 13.56 -8.42
N ALA A 11 -7.55 13.82 -8.41
CA ALA A 11 -6.60 13.10 -7.59
C ALA A 11 -5.54 14.03 -7.00
N GLU A 12 -5.07 13.68 -5.81
CA GLU A 12 -3.94 14.32 -5.15
C GLU A 12 -2.89 13.26 -4.84
N LEU A 13 -1.81 13.28 -5.63
CA LEU A 13 -0.70 12.32 -5.56
C LEU A 13 0.61 13.05 -5.27
N LEU A 14 1.36 12.55 -4.27
CA LEU A 14 2.71 13.01 -3.97
C LEU A 14 3.65 11.80 -3.95
N LEU A 15 4.61 11.75 -4.86
CA LEU A 15 5.60 10.67 -4.94
C LEU A 15 6.96 11.18 -4.49
N TYR A 16 7.43 10.67 -3.35
CA TYR A 16 8.78 10.90 -2.87
C TYR A 16 9.66 9.72 -3.26
N HIS A 17 10.70 9.97 -4.05
CA HIS A 17 11.50 8.91 -4.67
C HIS A 17 12.52 8.25 -3.74
N ASP A 18 12.91 8.96 -2.69
CA ASP A 18 14.05 8.68 -1.80
C ASP A 18 13.64 8.91 -0.33
N PHE A 19 12.44 8.49 0.05
CA PHE A 19 11.96 8.61 1.44
C PHE A 19 12.79 7.75 2.40
N ILE A 20 13.23 6.57 1.95
CA ILE A 20 14.18 5.72 2.67
C ILE A 20 15.52 5.77 1.96
N ALA A 21 16.57 6.05 2.72
CA ALA A 21 17.94 6.08 2.21
C ALA A 21 18.39 4.69 1.73
N ALA A 22 19.20 4.65 0.67
CA ALA A 22 19.56 3.42 -0.03
C ALA A 22 20.26 2.38 0.88
N ASP A 23 21.05 2.84 1.84
CA ASP A 23 21.73 2.02 2.85
C ASP A 23 20.77 1.36 3.84
N GLU A 24 19.65 1.99 4.16
CA GLU A 24 18.63 1.46 5.08
C GLU A 24 17.67 0.47 4.41
N GLN A 25 17.42 0.62 3.09
CA GLN A 25 16.40 -0.16 2.37
C GLN A 25 16.62 -1.67 2.45
N GLN A 26 17.85 -2.13 2.27
CA GLN A 26 18.17 -3.57 2.29
C GLN A 26 17.96 -4.16 3.68
N LEU A 27 18.34 -3.41 4.73
CA LEU A 27 18.14 -3.84 6.11
C LEU A 27 16.65 -3.96 6.43
N LEU A 28 15.86 -2.93 6.10
CA LEU A 28 14.40 -2.96 6.32
C LEU A 28 13.73 -4.10 5.55
N LEU A 29 14.11 -4.32 4.29
CA LEU A 29 13.57 -5.43 3.50
C LEU A 29 13.89 -6.79 4.14
N ALA A 30 15.14 -7.01 4.55
CA ALA A 30 15.56 -8.26 5.18
C ALA A 30 14.84 -8.51 6.51
N GLN A 31 14.87 -7.53 7.42
CA GLN A 31 14.22 -7.64 8.73
C GLN A 31 12.72 -7.87 8.60
N LEU A 32 12.01 -7.08 7.79
CA LEU A 32 10.57 -7.25 7.63
C LEU A 32 10.21 -8.54 6.89
N SER A 33 11.09 -9.08 6.05
CA SER A 33 10.85 -10.38 5.41
C SER A 33 10.92 -11.53 6.43
N ASP A 34 11.84 -11.45 7.38
CA ASP A 34 12.12 -12.52 8.37
C ASP A 34 11.26 -12.42 9.63
N GLU A 35 11.08 -11.20 10.16
CA GLU A 35 10.50 -10.95 11.49
C GLU A 35 8.97 -10.73 11.46
N VAL A 36 8.38 -10.45 10.29
CA VAL A 36 6.92 -10.29 10.16
C VAL A 36 6.27 -11.66 9.95
N ASP A 37 5.26 -11.98 10.76
CA ASP A 37 4.44 -13.18 10.60
C ASP A 37 3.51 -13.05 9.38
N TRP A 38 4.03 -13.39 8.20
CA TRP A 38 3.34 -13.27 6.92
C TRP A 38 2.31 -14.39 6.73
N ARG A 39 1.07 -14.02 6.36
CA ARG A 39 0.02 -14.98 6.02
C ARG A 39 -0.50 -14.83 4.60
N GLN A 40 -0.98 -15.94 4.02
CA GLN A 40 -1.68 -15.95 2.73
C GLN A 40 -3.15 -16.29 2.96
N ASP A 41 -4.01 -15.28 2.96
CA ASP A 41 -5.45 -15.48 3.18
C ASP A 41 -6.17 -15.92 1.90
N ARG A 42 -7.38 -16.49 2.07
CA ARG A 42 -8.30 -16.84 0.98
C ARG A 42 -9.36 -15.76 0.83
N ILE A 43 -9.70 -15.43 -0.41
CA ILE A 43 -10.83 -14.57 -0.74
C ILE A 43 -11.75 -15.27 -1.72
N ARG A 44 -13.02 -14.86 -1.74
CA ARG A 44 -14.00 -15.32 -2.72
C ARG A 44 -14.12 -14.27 -3.83
N LEU A 45 -13.63 -14.59 -5.02
CA LEU A 45 -13.76 -13.77 -6.22
C LEU A 45 -14.67 -14.48 -7.23
N PHE A 46 -15.72 -13.80 -7.70
CA PHE A 46 -16.67 -14.35 -8.66
C PHE A 46 -17.24 -15.73 -8.25
N GLY A 47 -17.53 -15.90 -6.96
CA GLY A 47 -18.06 -17.15 -6.40
C GLY A 47 -17.03 -18.27 -6.20
N ARG A 48 -15.75 -18.08 -6.59
CA ARG A 48 -14.67 -19.05 -6.40
C ARG A 48 -13.72 -18.61 -5.30
N GLU A 49 -13.30 -19.56 -4.47
CA GLU A 49 -12.26 -19.30 -3.47
C GLU A 49 -10.87 -19.42 -4.11
N CYS A 50 -10.06 -18.39 -3.92
CA CYS A 50 -8.67 -18.36 -4.35
C CYS A 50 -7.78 -17.79 -3.25
N LEU A 51 -6.53 -18.21 -3.24
CA LEU A 51 -5.51 -17.56 -2.43
C LEU A 51 -5.30 -16.13 -2.93
N ILE A 52 -5.17 -15.19 -2.00
CA ILE A 52 -4.70 -13.85 -2.32
C ILE A 52 -3.30 -13.97 -2.93
N PRO A 53 -3.03 -13.38 -4.11
CA PRO A 53 -1.74 -13.53 -4.80
C PRO A 53 -0.69 -12.57 -4.22
N ARG A 54 -0.48 -12.65 -2.91
CA ARG A 54 0.55 -11.98 -2.10
C ARG A 54 0.42 -12.47 -0.66
N LEU A 55 1.45 -12.26 0.15
CA LEU A 55 1.36 -12.40 1.60
C LEU A 55 1.00 -11.05 2.23
N GLN A 56 0.33 -11.07 3.38
CA GLN A 56 -0.06 -9.84 4.08
C GLN A 56 0.04 -9.99 5.59
N GLN A 57 0.17 -8.86 6.27
CA GLN A 57 0.03 -8.76 7.71
C GLN A 57 -0.56 -7.39 8.07
N PHE A 58 -1.53 -7.38 9.00
CA PHE A 58 -2.20 -6.16 9.44
C PHE A 58 -1.70 -5.79 10.85
N GLN A 59 -1.13 -4.60 10.98
CA GLN A 59 -0.62 -4.09 12.26
C GLN A 59 -1.30 -2.75 12.59
N GLY A 60 -1.45 -2.44 13.87
CA GLY A 60 -2.15 -1.22 14.26
C GLY A 60 -2.23 -1.01 15.77
N GLU A 61 -2.91 0.06 16.15
CA GLU A 61 -3.31 0.27 17.55
C GLU A 61 -4.18 -0.90 18.06
N PRO A 62 -4.15 -1.18 19.37
CA PRO A 62 -4.95 -2.26 19.96
C PRO A 62 -6.43 -2.17 19.60
N GLU A 63 -7.06 -3.34 19.42
CA GLU A 63 -8.49 -3.50 19.15
C GLU A 63 -8.97 -2.91 17.80
N LEU A 64 -8.07 -2.42 16.95
CA LEU A 64 -8.44 -2.08 15.58
C LEU A 64 -8.73 -3.34 14.78
N SER A 65 -9.86 -3.32 14.08
CA SER A 65 -10.19 -4.30 13.06
C SER A 65 -10.48 -3.59 11.75
N TYR A 66 -10.07 -4.21 10.65
CA TYR A 66 -10.25 -3.67 9.30
C TYR A 66 -10.91 -4.74 8.44
N ARG A 67 -12.00 -4.40 7.76
CA ARG A 67 -12.72 -5.32 6.90
C ARG A 67 -12.29 -5.11 5.45
N TYR A 68 -11.66 -6.12 4.86
CA TYR A 68 -11.28 -6.10 3.46
C TYR A 68 -11.88 -7.29 2.72
N SER A 69 -12.70 -7.03 1.69
CA SER A 69 -13.32 -8.07 0.86
C SER A 69 -14.06 -9.16 1.68
N GLY A 70 -14.68 -8.78 2.80
CA GLY A 70 -15.38 -9.68 3.72
C GLY A 70 -14.50 -10.33 4.80
N LEU A 71 -13.18 -10.22 4.70
CA LEU A 71 -12.22 -10.71 5.70
C LEU A 71 -12.04 -9.68 6.81
N LEU A 72 -12.30 -10.07 8.06
CA LEU A 72 -12.00 -9.23 9.23
C LEU A 72 -10.55 -9.45 9.64
N LEU A 73 -9.73 -8.41 9.53
CA LEU A 73 -8.33 -8.43 9.97
C LEU A 73 -8.25 -7.75 11.34
N THR A 74 -7.90 -8.51 12.37
CA THR A 74 -7.54 -7.95 13.69
C THR A 74 -6.11 -7.47 13.66
N ALA A 75 -5.85 -6.25 14.13
CA ALA A 75 -4.52 -5.67 14.18
C ALA A 75 -3.61 -6.45 15.13
N SER A 76 -2.46 -6.90 14.61
CA SER A 76 -1.31 -7.29 15.45
C SER A 76 -0.57 -6.05 15.96
N PRO A 77 0.22 -6.18 17.04
CA PRO A 77 1.10 -5.09 17.47
C PRO A 77 2.05 -4.64 16.36
N TRP A 78 2.43 -3.35 16.39
CA TRP A 78 3.41 -2.80 15.48
C TRP A 78 4.76 -3.49 15.62
N HIS A 79 5.34 -3.91 14.50
CA HIS A 79 6.76 -4.25 14.45
C HIS A 79 7.59 -2.98 14.74
N PRO A 80 8.71 -3.04 15.50
CA PRO A 80 9.47 -1.85 15.90
C PRO A 80 9.89 -0.96 14.71
N ARG A 81 10.40 -1.56 13.63
CA ARG A 81 10.73 -0.83 12.39
C ARG A 81 9.54 -0.16 11.74
N VAL A 82 8.36 -0.78 11.79
CA VAL A 82 7.13 -0.20 11.23
C VAL A 82 6.68 0.99 12.07
N ALA A 83 6.79 0.90 13.40
CA ALA A 83 6.53 2.02 14.30
C ALA A 83 7.51 3.20 14.06
N ASP A 84 8.79 2.92 13.80
CA ASP A 84 9.77 3.95 13.42
C ASP A 84 9.37 4.65 12.12
N LEU A 85 9.03 3.89 11.08
CA LEU A 85 8.57 4.41 9.79
C LEU A 85 7.31 5.26 9.94
N ARG A 86 6.35 4.83 10.77
CA ARG A 86 5.15 5.60 11.10
C ARG A 86 5.47 6.95 11.74
N ARG A 87 6.44 6.99 12.67
CA ARG A 87 6.90 8.25 13.30
C ARG A 87 7.57 9.18 12.29
N ARG A 88 8.37 8.64 11.36
CA ARG A 88 8.98 9.42 10.28
C ARG A 88 7.91 9.98 9.33
N LEU A 89 6.91 9.18 8.97
CA LEU A 89 5.79 9.62 8.16
C LEU A 89 5.03 10.78 8.82
N ALA A 90 4.83 10.75 10.13
CA ALA A 90 4.14 11.82 10.86
C ALA A 90 4.86 13.18 10.80
N GLN A 91 6.18 13.21 10.54
CA GLN A 91 6.92 14.46 10.33
C GLN A 91 6.69 15.06 8.94
N LEU A 92 6.38 14.22 7.95
CA LEU A 92 6.12 14.62 6.57
C LEU A 92 4.63 14.90 6.33
N GLU A 93 3.77 14.09 6.94
CA GLU A 93 2.32 14.14 6.80
C GLU A 93 1.68 13.95 8.17
N PRO A 94 1.10 15.00 8.78
CA PRO A 94 0.56 14.98 10.14
C PRO A 94 -0.79 14.25 10.26
N THR A 95 -1.05 13.27 9.39
CA THR A 95 -2.17 12.35 9.54
C THR A 95 -1.84 11.34 10.66
N PRO A 96 -2.73 11.13 11.64
CA PRO A 96 -2.51 10.17 12.72
C PRO A 96 -2.77 8.74 12.22
N PHE A 97 -1.85 8.22 11.42
CA PHE A 97 -1.89 6.83 10.95
C PHE A 97 -1.91 5.89 12.16
N ASN A 98 -2.97 5.08 12.25
CA ASN A 98 -3.24 4.19 13.38
C ASN A 98 -3.23 2.71 12.97
N CYS A 99 -3.05 2.41 11.68
CA CYS A 99 -2.87 1.05 11.19
C CYS A 99 -2.02 1.02 9.91
N VAL A 100 -1.57 -0.17 9.55
CA VAL A 100 -0.85 -0.47 8.32
C VAL A 100 -1.22 -1.85 7.80
N LEU A 101 -1.42 -1.96 6.49
CA LEU A 101 -1.44 -3.24 5.80
C LEU A 101 -0.10 -3.46 5.11
N LEU A 102 0.69 -4.40 5.63
CA LEU A 102 1.90 -4.87 4.99
C LEU A 102 1.52 -5.88 3.92
N ASN A 103 2.14 -5.77 2.75
CA ASN A 103 1.94 -6.65 1.61
C ASN A 103 3.30 -7.09 1.07
N LEU A 104 3.59 -8.39 1.13
CA LEU A 104 4.77 -8.99 0.55
C LEU A 104 4.39 -9.68 -0.77
N TYR A 105 4.92 -9.14 -1.87
CA TYR A 105 4.87 -9.72 -3.20
C TYR A 105 6.16 -10.50 -3.39
N ARG A 106 6.07 -11.83 -3.45
CA ARG A 106 7.25 -12.72 -3.53
C ARG A 106 8.05 -12.50 -4.81
N ASP A 107 7.33 -12.23 -5.90
CA ASP A 107 7.86 -11.98 -7.23
C ASP A 107 6.85 -11.21 -8.11
N GLY A 108 7.07 -11.22 -9.42
CA GLY A 108 6.21 -10.64 -10.43
C GLY A 108 4.89 -11.37 -10.70
N ASP A 109 4.70 -12.59 -10.20
CA ASP A 109 3.42 -13.31 -10.29
C ASP A 109 2.46 -12.87 -9.19
N ASP A 110 2.96 -12.47 -8.03
CA ASP A 110 2.12 -11.80 -7.02
C ASP A 110 1.61 -10.44 -7.52
N SER A 111 0.36 -10.12 -7.18
CA SER A 111 -0.36 -8.97 -7.72
C SER A 111 -1.46 -8.44 -6.80
N MET A 112 -1.97 -7.27 -7.15
CA MET A 112 -3.17 -6.67 -6.57
C MET A 112 -4.06 -6.19 -7.70
N GLY A 113 -5.32 -6.64 -7.69
CA GLY A 113 -6.31 -6.26 -8.70
C GLY A 113 -6.72 -4.80 -8.60
N TRP A 114 -7.54 -4.34 -9.54
CA TRP A 114 -8.11 -3.01 -9.51
C TRP A 114 -9.01 -2.83 -8.28
N HIS A 115 -8.70 -1.85 -7.45
CA HIS A 115 -9.46 -1.47 -6.27
C HIS A 115 -9.25 0.01 -5.94
N SER A 116 -10.05 0.54 -5.03
CA SER A 116 -9.83 1.82 -4.36
C SER A 116 -9.83 1.54 -2.86
N ASP A 117 -9.10 2.35 -2.09
CA ASP A 117 -9.16 2.30 -0.62
C ASP A 117 -10.36 3.14 -0.16
N ASP A 118 -11.58 2.67 -0.45
CA ASP A 118 -12.85 3.37 -0.20
C ASP A 118 -13.69 2.70 0.90
N GLU A 119 -13.05 1.97 1.81
CA GLU A 119 -13.76 1.39 2.96
C GLU A 119 -14.36 2.50 3.86
N PRO A 120 -15.63 2.36 4.30
CA PRO A 120 -16.29 3.39 5.10
C PRO A 120 -15.53 3.77 6.37
N GLU A 121 -14.78 2.83 6.97
CA GLU A 121 -14.01 3.08 8.18
C GLU A 121 -12.80 4.02 7.94
N LEU A 122 -12.46 4.33 6.69
CA LEU A 122 -11.40 5.29 6.35
C LEU A 122 -11.90 6.74 6.23
N GLY A 123 -13.22 6.96 6.21
CA GLY A 123 -13.85 8.26 5.99
C GLY A 123 -13.89 8.69 4.52
N THR A 124 -14.30 9.94 4.27
CA THR A 124 -14.53 10.45 2.91
C THR A 124 -13.24 10.61 2.12
N ASP A 125 -12.28 11.39 2.60
CA ASP A 125 -11.05 11.68 1.84
C ASP A 125 -9.83 11.13 2.58
N PRO A 126 -9.65 9.80 2.60
CA PRO A 126 -8.59 9.19 3.39
C PRO A 126 -7.22 9.56 2.84
N VAL A 127 -6.29 9.84 3.76
CA VAL A 127 -4.87 9.95 3.45
C VAL A 127 -4.27 8.55 3.53
N ILE A 128 -3.69 8.09 2.42
CA ILE A 128 -3.02 6.79 2.32
C ILE A 128 -1.53 7.02 2.06
N ALA A 129 -0.68 6.43 2.90
CA ALA A 129 0.77 6.43 2.72
C ALA A 129 1.26 5.03 2.30
N SER A 130 1.69 4.90 1.05
CA SER A 130 2.22 3.66 0.46
C SER A 130 3.74 3.72 0.35
N LEU A 131 4.44 3.03 1.24
CA LEU A 131 5.90 2.92 1.25
C LEU A 131 6.33 1.59 0.59
N SER A 132 7.24 1.68 -0.39
CA SER A 132 7.75 0.51 -1.12
C SER A 132 9.20 0.17 -0.73
N LEU A 133 9.48 -1.11 -0.52
CA LEU A 133 10.81 -1.68 -0.27
C LEU A 133 11.05 -2.86 -1.22
N GLY A 134 12.30 -3.10 -1.60
CA GLY A 134 12.67 -4.19 -2.51
C GLY A 134 12.30 -3.88 -3.97
N ALA A 135 11.95 -4.91 -4.74
CA ALA A 135 11.82 -4.81 -6.19
C ALA A 135 10.84 -3.72 -6.63
N ALA A 136 11.27 -2.90 -7.60
CA ALA A 136 10.40 -1.91 -8.19
C ALA A 136 9.22 -2.57 -8.94
N ARG A 137 8.04 -1.96 -8.81
CA ARG A 137 6.80 -2.46 -9.45
C ARG A 137 6.00 -1.31 -10.06
N ASP A 138 5.31 -1.64 -11.13
CA ASP A 138 4.40 -0.70 -11.78
C ASP A 138 3.13 -0.63 -10.94
N PHE A 139 2.79 0.57 -10.50
CA PHE A 139 1.54 0.92 -9.88
C PHE A 139 0.71 1.69 -10.90
N VAL A 140 -0.42 1.11 -11.30
CA VAL A 140 -1.24 1.66 -12.37
C VAL A 140 -2.51 2.25 -11.80
N LEU A 141 -2.92 3.41 -12.30
CA LEU A 141 -4.17 4.07 -11.96
C LEU A 141 -5.06 4.18 -13.20
N ARG A 142 -6.37 3.97 -13.00
CA ARG A 142 -7.41 4.22 -13.99
C ARG A 142 -8.57 4.95 -13.35
N HIS A 143 -9.17 5.87 -14.08
CA HIS A 143 -10.37 6.55 -13.60
C HIS A 143 -11.56 5.58 -13.61
N ARG A 144 -12.42 5.66 -12.58
CA ARG A 144 -13.52 4.71 -12.30
C ARG A 144 -14.69 4.88 -13.26
N GLN A 145 -15.07 6.13 -13.55
CA GLN A 145 -16.32 6.47 -14.24
C GLN A 145 -16.10 6.96 -15.67
N ASP A 146 -15.05 7.74 -15.90
CA ASP A 146 -14.60 8.19 -17.21
C ASP A 146 -13.46 7.31 -17.80
N PRO A 147 -13.75 6.37 -18.72
CA PRO A 147 -12.73 5.54 -19.36
C PRO A 147 -11.89 6.28 -20.40
N THR A 148 -12.25 7.53 -20.76
CA THR A 148 -11.46 8.35 -21.71
C THR A 148 -10.22 8.96 -21.05
N GLN A 149 -10.20 9.04 -19.72
CA GLN A 149 -9.02 9.50 -18.98
C GLN A 149 -7.84 8.56 -19.19
N ALA A 150 -6.67 9.16 -19.45
CA ALA A 150 -5.44 8.42 -19.62
C ALA A 150 -5.09 7.64 -18.33
N LYS A 151 -4.70 6.38 -18.51
CA LYS A 151 -4.13 5.60 -17.39
C LYS A 151 -2.77 6.16 -17.02
N LEU A 152 -2.52 6.30 -15.73
CA LEU A 152 -1.19 6.63 -15.23
C LEU A 152 -0.48 5.34 -14.80
N THR A 153 0.79 5.22 -15.15
CA THR A 153 1.68 4.17 -14.62
C THR A 153 2.81 4.84 -13.86
N LEU A 154 2.86 4.61 -12.55
CA LEU A 154 3.95 5.03 -11.69
C LEU A 154 4.86 3.84 -11.43
N ARG A 155 6.15 4.01 -11.70
CA ARG A 155 7.16 3.03 -11.31
C ARG A 155 7.54 3.31 -9.86
N LEU A 156 7.07 2.48 -8.93
CA LEU A 156 7.40 2.62 -7.51
C LEU A 156 8.74 1.93 -7.23
N GLU A 157 9.78 2.74 -7.09
CA GLU A 157 11.15 2.33 -6.81
C GLU A 157 11.34 1.93 -5.33
N PRO A 158 12.38 1.13 -5.00
CA PRO A 158 12.76 0.86 -3.63
C PRO A 158 12.96 2.15 -2.82
N GLY A 159 12.38 2.22 -1.63
CA GLY A 159 12.46 3.38 -0.73
C GLY A 159 11.55 4.55 -1.11
N SER A 160 10.71 4.41 -2.14
CA SER A 160 9.74 5.44 -2.50
C SER A 160 8.51 5.43 -1.59
N LEU A 161 7.94 6.62 -1.37
CA LEU A 161 6.68 6.86 -0.67
C LEU A 161 5.70 7.53 -1.62
N LEU A 162 4.57 6.88 -1.87
CA LEU A 162 3.42 7.47 -2.55
C LEU A 162 2.37 7.86 -1.51
N LEU A 163 2.04 9.16 -1.43
CA LEU A 163 0.88 9.66 -0.70
C LEU A 163 -0.27 9.85 -1.68
N MET A 164 -1.43 9.30 -1.34
CA MET A 164 -2.70 9.49 -2.06
C MET A 164 -3.68 10.16 -1.11
N ARG A 165 -4.29 11.28 -1.53
CA ARG A 165 -5.13 12.14 -0.68
C ARG A 165 -6.33 12.69 -1.43
N GLY A 166 -7.12 13.50 -0.73
CA GLY A 166 -8.25 14.20 -1.30
C GLY A 166 -9.20 13.21 -1.98
N PRO A 167 -9.73 13.54 -3.15
CA PRO A 167 -10.77 12.73 -3.77
C PRO A 167 -10.23 11.50 -4.52
N THR A 168 -8.94 11.18 -4.42
CA THR A 168 -8.29 10.13 -5.22
C THR A 168 -9.03 8.79 -5.17
N GLN A 169 -9.44 8.33 -3.98
CA GLN A 169 -10.08 7.01 -3.82
C GLN A 169 -11.51 6.97 -4.39
N HIS A 170 -12.18 8.12 -4.52
CA HIS A 170 -13.51 8.22 -5.13
C HIS A 170 -13.47 8.06 -6.64
N HIS A 171 -12.45 8.63 -7.28
CA HIS A 171 -12.39 8.75 -8.73
C HIS A 171 -11.45 7.74 -9.38
N TRP A 172 -10.44 7.25 -8.66
CA TRP A 172 -9.39 6.42 -9.23
C TRP A 172 -9.35 5.04 -8.58
N GLN A 173 -9.25 4.02 -9.43
CA GLN A 173 -8.83 2.68 -9.03
C GLN A 173 -7.35 2.53 -9.31
N HIS A 174 -6.69 1.74 -8.48
CA HIS A 174 -5.30 1.38 -8.65
C HIS A 174 -5.07 -0.13 -8.57
N ALA A 175 -3.97 -0.57 -9.15
CA ALA A 175 -3.57 -1.98 -9.19
C ALA A 175 -2.06 -2.13 -9.20
N LEU A 176 -1.61 -3.31 -8.76
CA LEU A 176 -0.24 -3.78 -8.92
C LEU A 176 -0.26 -5.01 -9.85
N PRO A 177 -0.22 -4.83 -11.18
CA PRO A 177 -0.38 -5.92 -12.14
C PRO A 177 0.79 -6.89 -12.10
N ARG A 178 0.55 -8.11 -12.58
CA ARG A 178 1.60 -9.12 -12.76
C ARG A 178 2.66 -8.61 -13.74
N ARG A 179 3.93 -8.90 -13.43
CA ARG A 179 5.12 -8.53 -14.18
C ARG A 179 6.13 -9.67 -14.09
N ARG A 180 5.90 -10.75 -14.87
CA ARG A 180 6.67 -12.02 -14.83
C ARG A 180 8.20 -11.92 -14.93
N ARG A 181 8.74 -10.77 -15.36
CA ARG A 181 10.19 -10.52 -15.41
C ARG A 181 10.78 -10.05 -14.07
N VAL A 182 9.94 -9.74 -13.08
CA VAL A 182 10.38 -9.39 -11.72
C VAL A 182 10.53 -10.68 -10.93
N SER A 183 11.76 -10.98 -10.50
CA SER A 183 12.10 -12.19 -9.74
C SER A 183 12.48 -11.94 -8.28
N ALA A 184 12.49 -10.67 -7.86
CA ALA A 184 12.85 -10.26 -6.51
C ALA A 184 11.62 -9.82 -5.71
N PRO A 185 11.62 -9.99 -4.38
CA PRO A 185 10.50 -9.65 -3.53
C PRO A 185 10.32 -8.13 -3.38
N ARG A 186 9.08 -7.71 -3.15
CA ARG A 186 8.68 -6.35 -2.80
C ARG A 186 7.83 -6.37 -1.54
N ILE A 187 8.18 -5.54 -0.56
CA ILE A 187 7.31 -5.23 0.58
C ILE A 187 6.68 -3.86 0.36
N ASN A 188 5.38 -3.76 0.61
CA ASN A 188 4.63 -2.52 0.59
C ASN A 188 3.92 -2.32 1.93
N LEU A 189 4.15 -1.17 2.56
CA LEU A 189 3.50 -0.76 3.79
C LEU A 189 2.47 0.30 3.44
N THR A 190 1.18 -0.01 3.63
CA THR A 190 0.07 0.92 3.35
C THR A 190 -0.50 1.43 4.66
N PHE A 191 -0.03 2.60 5.10
CA PHE A 191 -0.47 3.24 6.33
C PHE A 191 -1.78 3.99 6.10
N ARG A 192 -2.71 3.83 7.05
CA ARG A 192 -4.04 4.45 7.01
C ARG A 192 -4.47 4.94 8.38
N ARG A 193 -5.52 5.76 8.40
CA ARG A 193 -6.25 6.13 9.60
C ARG A 193 -7.65 5.53 9.52
N ILE A 194 -7.96 4.62 10.43
CA ILE A 194 -9.31 4.11 10.66
C ILE A 194 -10.04 5.07 11.62
N LEU A 195 -11.20 5.56 11.21
CA LEU A 195 -12.14 6.35 11.99
C LEU A 195 -13.06 5.38 12.76
N ARG A 196 -13.25 5.62 14.06
CA ARG A 196 -14.22 4.90 14.89
C ARG A 196 -15.55 5.64 14.90
#